data_AF-A0A9W4VV86-F1
#
_entry.id   AF-A0A9W4VV86-F1
#
_cell.length_a   1.000
_cell.length_b   1.000
_cell.length_c   1.000
_cell.angle_alpha   90.00
_cell.angle_beta   90.00
_cell.angle_gamma   90.00
#
_symmetry.space_group_name_H-M   'P 1'
#
loop_
_entity.id
_entity.type
_entity.pdbx_description
1 polymer ?
#
loop_
_entity_poly.entity_id
_entity_poly.type
_entity_poly.pdbx_seq_one_letter_code
_entity_poly.pdbx_strand_id
1 'polypeptide(L)'
;MLLLTRFHQVKLYEHESATYHAVFGDFINVTANNNSNRIILAGYSNIPTEQQIAQRVTQLVPLLAPYDVDIKAISQRMFFTKDGKDWPSDTKVLTDQYSPANLLNF
;
A
#
# COMPACT_ATOMS: atom_id res chain seq x y z
N MET A 1 8.53 9.52 3.89
CA MET A 1 8.10 8.27 3.22
C MET A 1 8.10 7.17 4.26
N LEU A 2 6.93 6.63 4.58
CA LEU A 2 6.79 5.46 5.45
C LEU A 2 6.71 4.21 4.57
N LEU A 3 7.40 3.14 4.93
CA LEU A 3 7.34 1.84 4.27
C LEU A 3 6.89 0.80 5.29
N LEU A 4 5.82 0.07 4.99
CA LEU A 4 5.26 -0.95 5.90
C LEU A 4 4.90 -2.22 5.12
N THR A 5 5.28 -3.38 5.67
CA THR A 5 4.94 -4.72 5.18
C THR A 5 4.09 -5.45 6.20
N ARG A 6 2.89 -5.92 5.84
CA ARG A 6 1.94 -6.50 6.80
C ARG A 6 1.12 -7.63 6.20
N PHE A 7 0.81 -8.63 7.05
CA PHE A 7 -0.07 -9.78 6.80
C PHE A 7 -1.48 -9.52 7.36
N HIS A 8 -2.55 -9.71 6.59
CA HIS A 8 -3.90 -9.27 6.99
C HIS A 8 -5.03 -10.31 6.81
N GLN A 9 -5.95 -10.33 7.78
CA GLN A 9 -7.35 -10.72 7.53
C GLN A 9 -8.10 -9.55 6.86
N VAL A 10 -9.07 -9.85 5.98
CA VAL A 10 -9.79 -8.87 5.13
C VAL A 10 -10.32 -7.66 5.91
N LYS A 11 -10.89 -7.84 7.11
CA LYS A 11 -11.42 -6.72 7.92
C LYS A 11 -10.32 -5.77 8.41
N LEU A 12 -9.16 -6.30 8.78
CA LEU A 12 -8.05 -5.47 9.26
C LEU A 12 -7.44 -4.66 8.11
N TYR A 13 -7.42 -5.22 6.91
CA TYR A 13 -6.98 -4.54 5.69
C TYR A 13 -7.75 -3.23 5.47
N GLU A 14 -9.08 -3.29 5.49
CA GLU A 14 -9.95 -2.13 5.25
C GLU A 14 -9.69 -1.03 6.27
N HIS A 15 -9.72 -1.38 7.56
CA HIS A 15 -9.52 -0.43 8.66
C HIS A 15 -8.12 0.21 8.63
N GLU A 16 -7.08 -0.57 8.34
CA GLU A 16 -5.73 -0.02 8.17
C GLU A 16 -5.65 0.93 6.97
N SER A 17 -6.20 0.55 5.81
CA SER A 17 -6.22 1.41 4.62
C SER A 17 -6.90 2.75 4.88
N ALA A 18 -8.07 2.72 5.53
CA ALA A 18 -8.78 3.93 5.94
C ALA A 18 -7.95 4.80 6.89
N THR A 19 -7.22 4.18 7.82
CA THR A 19 -6.37 4.88 8.79
C THR A 19 -5.18 5.56 8.11
N TYR A 20 -4.46 4.86 7.22
CA TYR A 20 -3.35 5.46 6.47
C TYR A 20 -3.84 6.60 5.58
N HIS A 21 -5.00 6.44 4.94
CA HIS A 21 -5.61 7.50 4.14
C HIS A 21 -5.94 8.73 4.97
N ALA A 22 -6.52 8.54 6.16
CA ALA A 22 -6.88 9.65 7.05
C ALA A 22 -5.66 10.44 7.55
N VAL A 23 -4.51 9.78 7.75
CA VAL A 23 -3.29 10.42 8.26
C VAL A 23 -2.44 11.04 7.15
N PHE A 24 -2.29 10.34 6.03
CA PHE A 24 -1.32 10.71 4.98
C PHE A 24 -1.96 11.16 3.67
N GLY A 25 -3.28 11.10 3.55
CA GLY A 25 -3.99 11.31 2.29
C GLY A 25 -3.80 10.14 1.33
N ASP A 26 -3.83 10.44 0.04
CA ASP A 26 -3.67 9.43 -1.00
C ASP A 26 -2.27 8.78 -0.94
N PHE A 27 -2.18 7.51 -1.32
CA PHE A 27 -0.98 6.69 -1.25
C PHE A 27 -0.96 5.65 -2.36
N ILE A 28 0.17 4.95 -2.49
CA ILE A 28 0.34 3.84 -3.44
C ILE A 28 0.39 2.54 -2.63
N ASN A 29 -0.48 1.61 -2.97
CA ASN A 29 -0.48 0.26 -2.43
C ASN A 29 0.21 -0.69 -3.41
N VAL A 30 1.03 -1.61 -2.92
CA VAL A 30 1.69 -2.63 -3.74
C VAL A 30 1.43 -3.98 -3.12
N THR A 31 0.67 -4.84 -3.79
CA THR A 31 0.27 -6.13 -3.25
C THR A 31 1.11 -7.27 -3.83
N ALA A 32 1.38 -8.30 -3.02
CA ALA A 32 1.87 -9.58 -3.51
C ALA A 32 0.73 -10.43 -4.08
N ASN A 33 1.04 -11.40 -4.96
CA ASN A 33 0.06 -12.25 -5.68
C ASN A 33 -1.00 -12.94 -4.81
N ASN A 34 -0.72 -13.15 -3.53
CA ASN A 34 -1.61 -13.84 -2.59
C ASN A 34 -2.28 -12.90 -1.58
N ASN A 35 -2.22 -11.58 -1.78
CA ASN A 35 -2.74 -10.54 -0.89
C ASN A 35 -2.30 -10.69 0.58
N SER A 36 -1.24 -11.48 0.82
CA SER A 36 -0.73 -11.73 2.16
C SER A 36 0.05 -10.53 2.63
N ASN A 37 1.06 -10.11 1.87
CA ASN A 37 1.88 -8.95 2.17
C ASN A 37 1.59 -7.80 1.20
N ARG A 38 1.43 -6.61 1.76
CA ARG A 38 1.38 -5.36 0.98
C ARG A 38 2.45 -4.37 1.43
N ILE A 39 2.87 -3.52 0.51
CA ILE A 39 3.70 -2.35 0.77
C ILE A 39 2.86 -1.10 0.57
N ILE A 40 2.83 -0.22 1.57
CA ILE A 40 2.20 1.10 1.45
C ILE A 40 3.28 2.15 1.29
N LEU A 41 3.16 2.97 0.25
CA LEU A 41 4.01 4.14 0.00
C LEU A 41 3.18 5.40 0.21
N ALA A 42 3.36 6.03 1.37
CA ALA A 42 2.57 7.19 1.82
C ALA A 42 3.44 8.37 2.28
N GLY A 43 2.79 9.53 2.44
CA GLY A 43 3.42 10.77 2.92
C GLY A 43 4.23 11.49 1.84
N TYR A 44 3.79 11.39 0.58
CA TYR A 44 4.34 12.19 -0.51
C TYR A 44 3.71 13.59 -0.49
N SER A 45 4.54 14.64 -0.60
CA SER A 45 4.03 16.00 -0.85
C SER A 45 3.26 16.06 -2.17
N ASN A 46 3.76 15.34 -3.18
CA ASN A 46 3.12 15.10 -4.46
C ASN A 46 3.30 13.62 -4.83
N ILE A 47 2.21 12.88 -5.00
CA ILE A 47 2.24 11.47 -5.39
C ILE A 47 2.85 11.37 -6.80
N PRO A 48 3.85 10.50 -7.01
CA PRO A 48 4.45 10.37 -8.32
C PRO A 48 3.43 9.88 -9.35
N THR A 49 3.51 10.41 -10.57
CA THR A 49 2.71 9.93 -11.70
C THR A 49 3.17 8.56 -12.15
N GLU A 50 2.30 7.82 -12.84
CA GLU A 50 2.66 6.53 -13.46
C GLU A 50 3.87 6.65 -14.39
N GLN A 51 3.99 7.74 -15.15
CA GLN A 51 5.14 8.01 -16.00
C GLN A 51 6.44 8.15 -15.20
N GLN A 52 6.41 8.87 -14.08
CA GLN A 52 7.57 9.00 -13.19
C GLN A 52 7.94 7.66 -12.55
N ILE A 53 6.96 6.83 -12.19
CA ILE A 53 7.23 5.47 -11.72
C ILE A 53 7.86 4.62 -12.83
N ALA A 54 7.30 4.62 -14.04
CA ALA A 54 7.84 3.84 -15.16
C ALA A 54 9.30 4.22 -15.49
N GLN A 55 9.63 5.51 -15.43
CA GLN A 55 11.00 6.00 -15.57
C GLN A 55 11.92 5.45 -14.49
N ARG A 56 11.51 5.52 -13.22
CA ARG A 56 12.28 4.99 -12.08
C ARG A 56 12.46 3.48 -12.14
N VAL A 57 11.40 2.75 -12.50
CA VAL A 57 11.43 1.29 -12.70
C VAL A 57 12.49 0.94 -13.73
N THR A 58 12.50 1.63 -14.88
CA THR A 58 13.49 1.39 -15.94
C THR A 58 14.92 1.60 -15.44
N GLN A 59 15.17 2.62 -14.61
CA GLN A 59 16.48 2.87 -14.01
C GLN A 59 16.88 1.82 -12.95
N LEU A 60 15.90 1.29 -12.21
CA LEU A 60 16.14 0.32 -11.13
C LEU A 60 16.34 -1.12 -11.62
N VAL A 61 15.84 -1.48 -12.80
CA VAL A 61 15.97 -2.84 -13.37
C VAL A 61 17.41 -3.37 -13.33
N PRO A 62 18.43 -2.70 -13.89
CA PRO A 62 19.80 -3.22 -13.87
C PRO A 62 20.40 -3.24 -12.45
N LEU A 63 19.96 -2.35 -11.57
CA LEU A 63 20.46 -2.26 -10.19
C LEU A 63 19.92 -3.37 -9.29
N LEU A 64 18.73 -3.86 -9.62
CA LEU A 64 18.01 -4.86 -8.82
C LEU A 64 18.16 -6.28 -9.38
N ALA A 65 18.61 -6.43 -10.63
CA ALA A 65 18.88 -7.73 -11.26
C ALA A 65 19.79 -8.67 -10.43
N PRO A 66 20.86 -8.21 -9.75
CA PRO A 66 21.69 -9.10 -8.92
C PRO A 66 20.98 -9.70 -7.71
N TYR A 67 19.84 -9.13 -7.30
CA TYR A 67 19.06 -9.56 -6.14
C TYR A 67 17.83 -10.38 -6.55
N ASP A 68 17.69 -10.73 -7.83
CA ASP A 68 16.53 -11.45 -8.38
C ASP A 68 15.19 -10.73 -8.11
N VAL A 69 15.22 -9.39 -8.07
CA VAL A 69 14.03 -8.56 -7.85
C VAL A 69 13.49 -8.07 -9.19
N ASP A 70 12.36 -8.64 -9.62
CA ASP A 70 11.62 -8.15 -10.79
C ASP A 70 10.77 -6.91 -10.45
N ILE A 71 11.44 -5.75 -10.48
CA ILE A 71 10.80 -4.47 -10.20
C ILE A 71 9.73 -4.07 -11.24
N LYS A 72 9.77 -4.62 -12.45
CA LYS A 72 8.72 -4.40 -13.47
C LYS A 72 7.45 -5.13 -13.08
N ALA A 73 7.56 -6.39 -12.66
CA ALA A 73 6.42 -7.15 -12.16
C ALA A 73 5.85 -6.52 -10.88
N ILE A 74 6.69 -5.97 -10.01
CA ILE A 74 6.24 -5.25 -8.81
C ILE A 74 5.46 -3.98 -9.20
N SER A 75 5.95 -3.19 -10.16
CA SER A 75 5.28 -1.94 -10.56
C SER A 75 3.90 -2.16 -11.19
N GLN A 76 3.67 -3.31 -11.83
CA GLN A 76 2.36 -3.70 -12.36
C GLN A 76 1.32 -3.99 -11.29
N ARG A 77 1.74 -4.19 -10.03
CA ARG A 77 0.86 -4.45 -8.89
C ARG A 77 0.65 -3.21 -8.03
N MET A 78 1.06 -2.04 -8.52
CA MET A 78 0.82 -0.77 -7.85
C MET A 78 -0.60 -0.31 -8.09
N PHE A 79 -1.27 0.07 -7.01
CA PHE A 79 -2.61 0.65 -7.00
C PHE A 79 -2.56 2.03 -6.34
N PHE A 80 -3.05 3.05 -7.03
CA PHE A 80 -3.05 4.42 -6.57
C PHE A 80 -4.41 4.75 -5.94
N THR A 81 -4.43 5.10 -4.66
CA THR A 81 -5.70 5.34 -3.97
C THR A 81 -6.41 6.63 -4.42
N LYS A 82 -5.68 7.53 -5.09
CA LYS A 82 -6.25 8.69 -5.78
C LYS A 82 -7.20 8.32 -6.93
N ASP A 83 -7.02 7.14 -7.54
CA ASP A 83 -7.79 6.69 -8.70
C ASP A 83 -8.98 5.79 -8.29
N GLY A 84 -9.04 5.43 -7.01
CA GLY A 84 -10.10 4.61 -6.42
C GLY A 84 -9.65 4.05 -5.09
N LYS A 85 -10.60 3.80 -4.19
CA LYS A 85 -10.34 3.09 -2.92
C LYS A 85 -10.96 1.71 -3.03
N ASP A 86 -10.26 0.70 -2.53
CA ASP A 86 -10.72 -0.69 -2.52
C ASP A 86 -11.28 -1.11 -1.15
N TRP A 87 -11.60 -0.12 -0.30
CA TRP A 87 -12.31 -0.30 0.96
C TRP A 87 -13.59 0.56 0.99
N PRO A 88 -14.62 0.14 1.76
CA PRO A 88 -15.85 0.91 1.92
C PRO A 88 -15.62 2.34 2.44
N SER A 89 -16.40 3.30 1.96
CA SER A 89 -16.25 4.71 2.37
C SER A 89 -16.62 4.95 3.85
N ASP A 90 -17.41 4.08 4.44
CA ASP A 90 -17.84 4.11 5.84
C ASP A 90 -16.92 3.32 6.78
N THR A 91 -15.81 2.77 6.28
CA THR A 91 -14.81 2.08 7.10
C THR A 91 -14.24 3.00 8.17
N LYS A 92 -14.40 2.60 9.44
CA LYS A 92 -13.86 3.34 10.59
C LYS A 92 -12.33 3.27 10.62
N VAL A 93 -11.69 4.38 10.98
CA VAL A 93 -10.25 4.40 11.25
C VAL A 93 -9.93 3.70 12.57
N LEU A 94 -8.76 3.07 12.63
CA LEU A 94 -8.21 2.49 13.85
C LEU A 94 -7.81 3.62 14.81
N THR A 95 -8.14 3.45 16.08
CA THR A 95 -7.73 4.33 17.18
C THR A 95 -7.27 3.46 18.33
N ASP A 96 -6.59 4.00 19.35
CA ASP A 96 -6.23 3.21 20.52
C ASP A 96 -7.45 2.57 21.22
N GLN A 97 -8.62 3.23 21.13
CA GLN A 97 -9.90 2.72 21.63
C GLN A 97 -10.58 1.71 20.66
N TYR A 98 -10.13 1.65 19.40
CA TYR A 98 -10.58 0.74 18.36
C TYR A 98 -9.37 0.05 17.72
N SER A 99 -8.66 -0.72 18.55
CA SER A 99 -7.39 -1.35 18.19
C SER A 99 -7.61 -2.69 17.47
N PRO A 100 -6.64 -3.16 16.67
CA PRO A 100 -6.72 -4.42 15.94
C PRO A 100 -7.08 -5.63 16.81
N ALA A 101 -6.69 -5.65 18.09
CA ALA A 101 -7.02 -6.74 19.01
C ALA A 101 -8.54 -6.91 19.20
N ASN A 102 -9.29 -5.81 19.19
CA ASN A 102 -10.77 -5.85 19.29
C ASN A 102 -11.42 -6.37 18.01
N LEU A 103 -10.71 -6.28 16.87
CA LEU A 103 -11.18 -6.73 15.54
C LEU A 103 -10.85 -8.20 15.24
N LEU A 104 -9.96 -8.81 16.02
CA LEU A 104 -9.46 -10.18 15.82
C LEU A 104 -10.13 -11.21 16.74
N ASN A 105 -11.00 -10.78 17.66
CA ASN A 105 -11.78 -11.68 18.52
C ASN A 105 -13.00 -12.21 17.74
N PHE A 106 -12.88 -13.44 17.23
CA PHE A 106 -14.00 -14.29 16.81
C PHE A 106 -14.10 -15.48 17.75
#